data_AF-A0A8S9IK22-F1
#
_entry.id   AF-A0A8S9IK22-F1
#
_cell.length_a   1.000
_cell.length_b   1.000
_cell.length_c   1.000
_cell.angle_alpha   90.00
_cell.angle_beta   90.00
_cell.angle_gamma   90.00
#
_symmetry.space_group_name_H-M   'P 1'
#
loop_
_entity.id
_entity.type
_entity.pdbx_description
1 polymer ?
#
loop_
_entity_poly.entity_id
_entity_poly.type
_entity_poly.pdbx_seq_one_letter_code
_entity_poly.pdbx_strand_id
1 'polypeptide(L)'
;MASRRSNPRDSDRVQTRTGSANAERIRSGDVSEALTEVLREEIRLPLTSTQEAKDLDGEKSVARVKSSSPTAAVAKPFHWKFSQSKDCPITENSDSVAHLVRHFKPAGCPLPSLRNMTEREAYVKMAVANAKAMEANNEFAATLEKCLQDVPRSDELYEIKKVIRELKLGLKIAQDRERANVSQLAAAEKLGNQAASLEARRRVVSNERKSALEQVSFLEAKVESSTNKFSDDLRRATYDAKKALADSYLDVLVSLKEKWETKKATTDCEACLREVMANRDLLKEIMNNNLLASDDLLRLRTKEVEFGSELYVMGVSDFSVGKLDLPQISEDLPEEFFAKVPSAVDDVTKCSGGQFEDGEFGIGE
;
A
#
# COMPACT_ATOMS: atom_id res chain seq x y z
N MET A 1 -41.41 -19.44 29.33
CA MET A 1 -42.27 -20.30 28.48
C MET A 1 -42.67 -19.52 27.23
N ALA A 2 -42.25 -19.99 26.05
CA ALA A 2 -42.68 -19.66 24.67
C ALA A 2 -41.44 -19.92 23.77
N SER A 3 -41.30 -21.07 23.11
CA SER A 3 -41.94 -21.48 21.85
C SER A 3 -41.42 -20.72 20.62
N ARG A 4 -40.53 -21.35 19.84
CA ARG A 4 -40.87 -22.00 18.55
C ARG A 4 -39.61 -22.51 17.84
N ARG A 5 -39.63 -23.81 17.53
CA ARG A 5 -38.78 -24.48 16.53
C ARG A 5 -39.28 -24.12 15.14
N SER A 6 -38.38 -23.86 14.21
CA SER A 6 -38.64 -23.94 12.77
C SER A 6 -37.44 -24.60 12.07
N ASN A 7 -37.71 -25.77 11.48
CA ASN A 7 -36.87 -26.45 10.48
C ASN A 7 -36.85 -25.62 9.19
N PRO A 8 -35.93 -25.98 8.27
CA PRO A 8 -36.35 -26.16 6.89
C PRO A 8 -35.95 -27.54 6.34
N ARG A 9 -36.87 -28.11 5.55
CA ARG A 9 -36.70 -29.23 4.62
C ARG A 9 -36.65 -28.68 3.20
N ASP A 10 -36.05 -29.48 2.32
CA ASP A 10 -36.09 -29.47 0.85
C ASP A 10 -35.25 -28.41 0.11
N SER A 11 -34.25 -28.85 -0.68
CA SER A 11 -34.49 -29.15 -2.09
C SER A 11 -33.23 -29.62 -2.84
N ASP A 12 -33.44 -30.67 -3.63
CA ASP A 12 -32.94 -30.90 -5.00
C ASP A 12 -31.47 -31.23 -5.31
N ARG A 13 -31.31 -32.54 -5.49
CA ARG A 13 -30.46 -33.25 -6.44
C ARG A 13 -30.55 -32.64 -7.85
N VAL A 14 -29.47 -32.00 -8.32
CA VAL A 14 -29.19 -31.84 -9.75
C VAL A 14 -27.76 -32.29 -10.05
N GLN A 15 -27.69 -33.41 -10.75
CA GLN A 15 -26.50 -34.02 -11.30
C GLN A 15 -26.19 -33.34 -12.64
N THR A 16 -25.27 -32.36 -12.65
CA THR A 16 -24.71 -31.82 -13.90
C THR A 16 -23.48 -32.62 -14.31
N ARG A 17 -23.74 -33.58 -15.20
CA ARG A 17 -22.74 -34.27 -16.02
C ARG A 17 -22.21 -33.27 -17.03
N THR A 18 -21.12 -32.57 -16.70
CA THR A 18 -20.43 -31.70 -17.65
C THR A 18 -19.23 -32.48 -18.19
N GLY A 19 -19.40 -33.04 -19.39
CA GLY A 19 -18.29 -33.54 -20.18
C GLY A 19 -17.41 -32.36 -20.58
N SER A 20 -16.22 -32.27 -19.98
CA SER A 20 -15.16 -31.43 -20.52
C SER A 20 -14.39 -32.26 -21.54
N ALA A 21 -14.45 -31.80 -22.78
CA ALA A 21 -13.73 -32.36 -23.90
C ALA A 21 -12.23 -32.39 -23.60
N ASN A 22 -11.58 -33.45 -24.07
CA ASN A 22 -10.13 -33.58 -24.15
C ASN A 22 -9.55 -32.33 -24.84
N ALA A 23 -8.95 -31.43 -24.07
CA ALA A 23 -8.06 -30.42 -24.60
C ALA A 23 -6.71 -31.11 -24.84
N GLU A 24 -6.51 -31.62 -26.05
CA GLU A 24 -5.17 -31.93 -26.55
C GLU A 24 -4.34 -30.65 -26.45
N ARG A 25 -3.46 -30.60 -25.44
CA ARG A 25 -2.36 -29.63 -25.39
C ARG A 25 -1.44 -29.95 -26.56
N ILE A 26 -1.69 -29.31 -27.70
CA ILE A 26 -0.70 -29.21 -28.77
C ILE A 26 0.48 -28.45 -28.15
N ARG A 27 1.58 -29.15 -27.92
CA ARG A 27 2.81 -28.55 -27.42
C ARG A 27 3.32 -27.62 -28.53
N SER A 28 3.71 -26.41 -28.16
CA SER A 28 4.30 -25.42 -29.08
C SER A 28 5.54 -25.92 -29.84
N GLY A 29 6.09 -27.09 -29.50
CA GLY A 29 7.15 -27.77 -30.25
C GLY A 29 6.67 -28.39 -31.56
N ASP A 30 5.44 -28.93 -31.61
CA ASP A 30 4.95 -29.74 -32.73
C ASP A 30 4.71 -28.87 -33.99
N VAL A 31 4.37 -27.59 -33.81
CA VAL A 31 4.18 -26.62 -34.90
C VAL A 31 5.53 -26.13 -35.45
N SER A 32 6.55 -26.04 -34.60
CA SER A 32 7.88 -25.60 -35.01
C SER A 32 8.63 -26.65 -35.83
N GLU A 33 8.43 -27.94 -35.52
CA GLU A 33 9.03 -29.04 -36.26
C GLU A 33 8.38 -29.21 -37.64
N ALA A 34 7.04 -29.14 -37.72
CA ALA A 34 6.28 -29.17 -38.97
C ALA A 34 6.64 -28.03 -39.94
N LEU A 35 6.87 -26.81 -39.44
CA LEU A 35 7.28 -25.68 -40.29
C LEU A 35 8.75 -25.79 -40.74
N THR A 36 9.60 -26.45 -39.96
CA THR A 36 11.01 -26.66 -40.33
C THR A 36 11.15 -27.79 -41.36
N GLU A 37 10.23 -28.75 -41.38
CA GLU A 37 10.18 -29.82 -42.37
C GLU A 37 9.67 -29.34 -43.74
N VAL A 38 8.63 -28.50 -43.76
CA VAL A 38 8.10 -27.88 -45.00
C VAL A 38 9.18 -27.03 -45.69
N LEU A 39 10.00 -26.32 -44.92
CA LEU A 39 11.10 -25.50 -45.46
C LEU A 39 12.32 -26.32 -45.93
N ARG A 40 12.44 -27.59 -45.54
CA ARG A 40 13.51 -28.50 -46.04
C ARG A 40 13.12 -29.19 -47.34
N GLU A 41 11.84 -29.52 -47.52
CA GLU A 41 11.35 -30.15 -48.76
C GLU A 41 11.32 -29.20 -49.96
N GLU A 42 11.20 -27.88 -49.74
CA GLU A 42 11.30 -26.88 -50.81
C GLU A 42 12.73 -26.74 -51.39
N ILE A 43 13.75 -27.30 -50.72
CA ILE A 43 15.16 -27.25 -51.14
C ILE A 43 15.61 -28.55 -51.87
N ARG A 44 14.72 -29.55 -52.02
CA ARG A 44 15.09 -30.84 -52.63
C ARG A 44 14.17 -31.27 -53.77
N LEU A 45 14.18 -30.54 -54.89
CA LEU A 45 13.97 -31.16 -56.21
C LEU A 45 14.92 -30.59 -57.27
N PRO A 46 15.38 -31.41 -58.24
CA PRO A 46 16.69 -31.29 -58.85
C PRO A 46 16.65 -30.44 -60.14
N LEU A 47 17.57 -29.48 -60.22
CA LEU A 47 17.93 -28.81 -61.46
C LEU A 47 18.74 -29.80 -62.33
N THR A 48 18.10 -30.43 -63.33
CA THR A 48 18.85 -31.11 -64.39
C THR A 48 19.38 -30.05 -65.35
N SER A 49 20.64 -29.72 -65.13
CA SER A 49 21.64 -29.25 -66.10
C SER A 49 21.32 -29.59 -67.55
N THR A 50 21.34 -28.60 -68.45
CA THR A 50 22.22 -28.58 -69.63
C THR A 50 22.31 -27.15 -70.19
N GLN A 51 23.57 -26.73 -70.46
CA GLN A 51 24.03 -25.74 -71.44
C GLN A 51 24.39 -24.32 -70.96
N GLU A 52 25.68 -24.16 -70.66
CA GLU A 52 26.42 -22.92 -70.87
C GLU A 52 26.51 -22.60 -72.37
N ALA A 53 26.04 -21.41 -72.76
CA ALA A 53 26.61 -20.60 -73.82
C ALA A 53 26.42 -19.14 -73.38
N LYS A 54 27.46 -18.55 -72.80
CA LYS A 54 28.31 -17.55 -73.46
C LYS A 54 27.55 -16.25 -73.78
N ASP A 55 27.86 -15.29 -72.94
CA ASP A 55 27.69 -13.87 -73.17
C ASP A 55 28.55 -13.37 -74.35
N LEU A 56 27.87 -12.56 -75.15
CA LEU A 56 28.32 -11.39 -75.90
C LEU A 56 29.02 -11.55 -77.25
N ASP A 57 28.33 -10.90 -78.20
CA ASP A 57 28.81 -10.12 -79.33
C ASP A 57 28.85 -10.82 -80.69
N GLY A 58 27.99 -10.32 -81.59
CA GLY A 58 27.73 -10.90 -82.90
C GLY A 58 26.39 -10.45 -83.44
N GLU A 59 26.40 -9.32 -84.13
CA GLU A 59 25.35 -8.78 -84.98
C GLU A 59 24.34 -9.82 -85.49
N LYS A 60 23.09 -9.72 -85.03
CA LYS A 60 21.93 -10.22 -85.78
C LYS A 60 20.76 -9.27 -85.58
N SER A 61 20.61 -8.40 -86.58
CA SER A 61 19.38 -7.70 -86.98
C SER A 61 18.18 -7.91 -86.06
N VAL A 62 17.92 -6.92 -85.21
CA VAL A 62 16.60 -6.72 -84.60
C VAL A 62 15.63 -6.41 -85.73
N ALA A 63 14.96 -7.44 -86.24
CA ALA A 63 13.75 -7.27 -87.04
C ALA A 63 12.63 -6.80 -86.10
N ARG A 64 12.66 -5.49 -85.81
CA ARG A 64 11.51 -4.73 -85.36
C ARG A 64 10.41 -4.99 -86.37
N VAL A 65 9.42 -5.84 -86.04
CA VAL A 65 8.16 -5.88 -86.78
C VAL A 65 7.42 -4.60 -86.43
N LYS A 66 7.88 -3.49 -87.02
CA LYS A 66 7.03 -2.38 -87.39
C LYS A 66 5.96 -3.00 -88.27
N SER A 67 4.71 -2.87 -87.86
CA SER A 67 3.54 -2.90 -88.74
C SER A 67 3.66 -1.78 -89.78
N SER A 68 4.61 -1.92 -90.70
CA SER A 68 4.62 -1.15 -91.92
C SER A 68 3.55 -1.73 -92.82
N SER A 69 2.44 -1.02 -92.95
CA SER A 69 1.61 -1.11 -94.15
C SER A 69 2.54 -1.01 -95.36
N PRO A 70 2.59 -2.00 -96.27
CA PRO A 70 3.27 -1.83 -97.53
C PRO A 70 2.40 -0.90 -98.38
N THR A 71 2.93 0.29 -98.69
CA THR A 71 2.46 1.07 -99.83
C THR A 71 2.59 0.21 -101.09
N ALA A 72 1.42 -0.30 -101.52
CA ALA A 72 1.02 -0.54 -102.91
C ALA A 72 2.04 -1.27 -103.82
N ALA A 73 2.16 -2.58 -103.64
CA ALA A 73 1.70 -3.45 -104.72
C ALA A 73 0.38 -4.02 -104.24
N VAL A 74 -0.72 -3.67 -104.91
CA VAL A 74 -2.07 -4.17 -104.62
C VAL A 74 -2.08 -5.68 -104.92
N ALA A 75 -1.52 -6.49 -104.03
CA ALA A 75 -1.95 -7.86 -103.88
C ALA A 75 -3.39 -7.74 -103.39
N LYS A 76 -4.32 -7.91 -104.32
CA LYS A 76 -5.76 -7.94 -104.07
C LYS A 76 -5.99 -8.62 -102.71
N PRO A 77 -6.78 -8.02 -101.80
CA PRO A 77 -7.26 -8.76 -100.65
C PRO A 77 -7.82 -10.07 -101.19
N PHE A 78 -7.34 -11.21 -100.68
CA PHE A 78 -7.96 -12.50 -100.99
C PHE A 78 -9.40 -12.37 -100.53
N HIS A 79 -10.29 -12.04 -101.47
CA HIS A 79 -11.69 -11.72 -101.26
C HIS A 79 -12.43 -13.04 -101.16
N TRP A 80 -12.16 -13.74 -100.08
CA TRP A 80 -12.94 -14.88 -99.66
C TRP A 80 -14.26 -14.36 -99.11
N LYS A 81 -15.36 -14.66 -99.82
CA LYS A 81 -16.72 -14.45 -99.31
C LYS A 81 -17.20 -15.78 -98.75
N PHE A 82 -17.13 -15.92 -97.43
CA PHE A 82 -17.85 -16.99 -96.75
C PHE A 82 -19.31 -16.58 -96.63
N SER A 83 -20.21 -17.43 -97.10
CA SER A 83 -21.64 -17.26 -96.88
C SER A 83 -22.13 -18.44 -96.06
N GLN A 84 -22.56 -18.19 -94.83
CA GLN A 84 -23.24 -19.19 -94.02
C GLN A 84 -24.56 -19.51 -94.70
N SER A 85 -24.83 -20.81 -94.91
CA SER A 85 -26.09 -21.25 -95.52
C SER A 85 -27.23 -21.38 -94.50
N LYS A 86 -26.98 -21.13 -93.21
CA LYS A 86 -27.89 -21.31 -92.07
C LYS A 86 -27.57 -20.32 -90.94
N ASP A 87 -28.57 -19.93 -90.15
CA ASP A 87 -28.47 -18.99 -89.01
C ASP A 87 -27.88 -19.62 -87.73
N CYS A 88 -26.92 -20.55 -87.85
CA CYS A 88 -26.28 -21.21 -86.72
C CYS A 88 -24.76 -20.95 -86.67
N PRO A 89 -24.12 -21.02 -85.49
CA PRO A 89 -22.68 -20.92 -85.35
C PRO A 89 -21.93 -21.84 -86.32
N ILE A 90 -20.81 -21.35 -86.87
CA ILE A 90 -20.03 -22.06 -87.91
C ILE A 90 -19.63 -23.46 -87.44
N THR A 91 -19.37 -23.64 -86.15
CA THR A 91 -18.98 -24.90 -85.49
C THR A 91 -20.09 -25.96 -85.49
N GLU A 92 -21.36 -25.58 -85.62
CA GLU A 92 -22.52 -26.48 -85.58
C GLU A 92 -22.88 -27.04 -86.97
N ASN A 93 -22.36 -26.43 -88.05
CA ASN A 93 -22.59 -26.87 -89.42
C ASN A 93 -21.35 -27.57 -89.99
N SER A 94 -21.37 -28.89 -90.04
CA SER A 94 -20.24 -29.72 -90.46
C SER A 94 -19.71 -29.41 -91.87
N ASP A 95 -20.60 -29.09 -92.83
CA ASP A 95 -20.20 -28.66 -94.17
C ASP A 95 -19.50 -27.28 -94.14
N SER A 96 -19.98 -26.37 -93.29
CA SER A 96 -19.37 -25.05 -93.10
C SER A 96 -17.98 -25.14 -92.48
N VAL A 97 -17.81 -25.99 -91.45
CA VAL A 97 -16.50 -26.31 -90.87
C VAL A 97 -15.58 -26.94 -91.92
N ALA A 98 -16.08 -27.88 -92.71
CA ALA A 98 -15.29 -28.52 -93.77
C ALA A 98 -14.87 -27.53 -94.86
N HIS A 99 -15.75 -26.62 -95.26
CA HIS A 99 -15.44 -25.54 -96.20
C HIS A 99 -14.37 -24.59 -95.64
N LEU A 100 -14.44 -24.26 -94.35
CA LEU A 100 -13.47 -23.41 -93.65
C LEU A 100 -12.11 -24.11 -93.53
N VAL A 101 -12.06 -25.34 -93.01
CA VAL A 101 -10.82 -26.14 -92.84
C VAL A 101 -10.15 -26.38 -94.19
N ARG A 102 -10.93 -26.62 -95.25
CA ARG A 102 -10.41 -26.74 -96.64
C ARG A 102 -9.70 -25.48 -97.11
N HIS A 103 -10.06 -24.32 -96.58
CA HIS A 103 -9.40 -23.07 -96.92
C HIS A 103 -7.99 -22.97 -96.31
N PHE A 104 -7.76 -23.61 -95.17
CA PHE A 104 -6.46 -23.65 -94.48
C PHE A 104 -5.49 -24.70 -95.05
N LYS A 105 -5.77 -25.21 -96.25
CA LYS A 105 -4.90 -26.19 -96.91
C LYS A 105 -3.50 -25.60 -97.18
N PRO A 106 -2.44 -26.42 -97.11
CA PRO A 106 -1.10 -25.99 -97.47
C PRO A 106 -1.03 -25.48 -98.93
N ALA A 107 -0.14 -24.51 -99.18
CA ALA A 107 0.11 -24.01 -100.52
C ALA A 107 0.56 -25.16 -101.43
N GLY A 108 -0.02 -25.26 -102.63
CA GLY A 108 0.29 -26.32 -103.60
C GLY A 108 -0.59 -27.58 -103.50
N CYS A 109 -1.51 -27.68 -102.53
CA CYS A 109 -2.45 -28.80 -102.43
C CYS A 109 -3.89 -28.40 -102.85
N PRO A 110 -4.27 -28.45 -104.14
CA PRO A 110 -5.60 -28.05 -104.58
C PRO A 110 -6.65 -29.10 -104.20
N LEU A 111 -7.30 -28.92 -103.05
CA LEU A 111 -8.46 -29.75 -102.67
C LEU A 111 -9.69 -29.48 -103.58
N PRO A 112 -10.34 -30.53 -104.12
CA PRO A 112 -11.55 -30.41 -104.93
C PRO A 112 -12.69 -29.68 -104.19
N SER A 113 -13.75 -29.28 -104.89
CA SER A 113 -14.95 -28.74 -104.23
C SER A 113 -15.57 -29.79 -103.33
N LEU A 114 -16.12 -29.40 -102.17
CA LEU A 114 -16.72 -30.34 -101.22
C LEU A 114 -17.83 -31.19 -101.87
N ARG A 115 -18.59 -30.62 -102.83
CA ARG A 115 -19.64 -31.32 -103.59
C ARG A 115 -19.09 -32.34 -104.60
N ASN A 116 -17.82 -32.22 -105.00
CA ASN A 116 -17.17 -33.02 -106.04
C ASN A 116 -16.12 -33.99 -105.45
N MET A 117 -16.06 -34.12 -104.12
CA MET A 117 -15.17 -35.08 -103.45
C MET A 117 -15.85 -36.45 -103.30
N THR A 118 -15.21 -37.52 -103.77
CA THR A 118 -15.69 -38.90 -103.56
C THR A 118 -15.69 -39.29 -102.08
N GLU A 119 -14.71 -38.81 -101.32
CA GLU A 119 -14.52 -39.07 -99.88
C GLU A 119 -15.09 -37.95 -98.99
N ARG A 120 -16.07 -37.18 -99.51
CA ARG A 120 -16.64 -36.00 -98.84
C ARG A 120 -16.97 -36.24 -97.38
N GLU A 121 -17.63 -37.35 -97.07
CA GLU A 121 -18.07 -37.64 -95.71
C GLU A 121 -16.90 -37.86 -94.74
N ALA A 122 -15.85 -38.57 -95.19
CA ALA A 122 -14.63 -38.77 -94.40
C ALA A 122 -13.88 -37.44 -94.17
N TYR A 123 -13.80 -36.60 -95.20
CA TYR A 123 -13.19 -35.28 -95.10
C TYR A 123 -13.96 -34.35 -94.15
N VAL A 124 -15.29 -34.33 -94.22
CA VAL A 124 -16.15 -33.55 -93.30
C VAL A 124 -15.96 -34.03 -91.85
N LYS A 125 -15.95 -35.35 -91.61
CA LYS A 125 -15.68 -35.92 -90.27
C LYS A 125 -14.31 -35.49 -89.73
N MET A 126 -13.27 -35.57 -90.55
CA MET A 126 -11.92 -35.09 -90.20
C MET A 126 -11.91 -33.59 -89.90
N ALA A 127 -12.54 -32.77 -90.73
CA ALA A 127 -12.57 -31.32 -90.54
C ALA A 127 -13.30 -30.91 -89.24
N VAL A 128 -14.41 -31.57 -88.91
CA VAL A 128 -15.12 -31.38 -87.64
C VAL A 128 -14.26 -31.82 -86.46
N ALA A 129 -13.57 -32.96 -86.56
CA ALA A 129 -12.66 -33.42 -85.51
C ALA A 129 -11.50 -32.42 -85.29
N ASN A 130 -10.91 -31.88 -86.36
CA ASN A 130 -9.87 -30.84 -86.27
C ASN A 130 -10.37 -29.55 -85.62
N ALA A 131 -11.60 -29.11 -85.95
CA ALA A 131 -12.21 -27.95 -85.31
C ALA A 131 -12.45 -28.15 -83.81
N LYS A 132 -12.95 -29.33 -83.41
CA LYS A 132 -13.12 -29.70 -81.99
C LYS A 132 -11.79 -29.76 -81.24
N ALA A 133 -10.74 -30.28 -81.88
CA ALA A 133 -9.39 -30.28 -81.30
C ALA A 133 -8.86 -28.85 -81.11
N MET A 134 -9.11 -27.96 -82.07
CA MET A 134 -8.75 -26.54 -81.97
C MET A 134 -9.54 -25.83 -80.86
N GLU A 135 -10.84 -26.12 -80.72
CA GLU A 135 -11.68 -25.61 -79.64
C GLU A 135 -11.15 -26.02 -78.26
N ALA A 136 -10.84 -27.30 -78.07
CA ALA A 136 -10.22 -27.80 -76.83
C ALA A 136 -8.84 -27.16 -76.55
N ASN A 137 -8.02 -26.93 -77.59
CA ASN A 137 -6.75 -26.22 -77.44
C ASN A 137 -6.95 -24.76 -77.02
N ASN A 138 -7.96 -24.08 -77.56
CA ASN A 138 -8.27 -22.70 -77.18
C ASN A 138 -8.82 -22.62 -75.75
N GLU A 139 -9.64 -23.59 -75.33
CA GLU A 139 -10.14 -23.68 -73.95
C GLU A 139 -8.99 -23.93 -72.96
N PHE A 140 -8.05 -24.81 -73.31
CA PHE A 140 -6.82 -25.02 -72.54
C PHE A 140 -5.97 -23.73 -72.47
N ALA A 141 -5.77 -23.05 -73.61
CA ALA A 141 -5.03 -21.79 -73.65
C ALA A 141 -5.69 -20.69 -72.79
N ALA A 142 -7.02 -20.56 -72.85
CA ALA A 142 -7.77 -19.62 -72.03
C ALA A 142 -7.68 -19.95 -70.52
N THR A 143 -7.67 -21.24 -70.18
CA THR A 143 -7.47 -21.69 -68.78
C THR A 143 -6.08 -21.34 -68.30
N LEU A 144 -5.04 -21.59 -69.10
CA LEU A 144 -3.67 -21.21 -68.78
C LEU A 144 -3.50 -19.69 -68.63
N GLU A 145 -4.09 -18.92 -69.54
CA GLU A 145 -4.05 -17.45 -69.48
C GLU A 145 -4.70 -16.92 -68.21
N LYS A 146 -5.86 -17.48 -67.83
CA LYS A 146 -6.52 -17.15 -66.56
C LYS A 146 -5.65 -17.50 -65.36
N CYS A 147 -5.06 -18.70 -65.32
CA CYS A 147 -4.15 -19.10 -64.24
C CYS A 147 -2.95 -18.17 -64.12
N LEU A 148 -2.43 -17.65 -65.23
CA LEU A 148 -1.30 -16.70 -65.23
C LEU A 148 -1.69 -15.30 -64.73
N GLN A 149 -2.96 -14.88 -64.90
CA GLN A 149 -3.45 -13.62 -64.33
C GLN A 149 -3.58 -13.67 -62.80
N ASP A 150 -3.84 -14.86 -62.24
CA ASP A 150 -3.96 -15.07 -60.80
C ASP A 150 -2.58 -15.17 -60.09
N VAL A 151 -1.48 -15.30 -60.85
CA VAL A 151 -0.13 -15.31 -60.28
C VAL A 151 0.29 -13.89 -59.91
N PRO A 152 0.68 -13.63 -58.65
CA PRO A 152 1.12 -12.31 -58.22
C PRO A 152 2.27 -11.78 -59.07
N ARG A 153 2.24 -10.48 -59.35
CA ARG A 153 3.30 -9.83 -60.13
C ARG A 153 4.59 -9.78 -59.31
N SER A 154 5.73 -9.63 -60.00
CA SER A 154 7.05 -9.65 -59.35
C SER A 154 7.25 -8.55 -58.30
N ASP A 155 6.62 -7.40 -58.48
CA ASP A 155 6.61 -6.27 -57.55
C ASP A 155 5.77 -6.59 -56.30
N GLU A 156 4.60 -7.21 -56.46
CA GLU A 156 3.79 -7.71 -55.34
C GLU A 156 4.55 -8.77 -54.53
N LEU A 157 5.24 -9.70 -55.20
CA LEU A 157 6.11 -10.68 -54.54
C LEU A 157 7.27 -10.02 -53.79
N TYR A 158 7.82 -8.93 -54.31
CA TYR A 158 8.86 -8.17 -53.63
C TYR A 158 8.34 -7.50 -52.35
N GLU A 159 7.15 -6.87 -52.40
CA GLU A 159 6.51 -6.27 -51.23
C GLU A 159 6.11 -7.34 -50.21
N ILE A 160 5.55 -8.47 -50.64
CA ILE A 160 5.26 -9.61 -49.74
C ILE A 160 6.55 -10.09 -49.07
N LYS A 161 7.63 -10.26 -49.83
CA LYS A 161 8.93 -10.67 -49.28
C LYS A 161 9.48 -9.64 -48.28
N LYS A 162 9.25 -8.34 -48.51
CA LYS A 162 9.63 -7.28 -47.58
C LYS A 162 8.82 -7.37 -46.28
N VAL A 163 7.50 -7.49 -46.36
CA VAL A 163 6.62 -7.66 -45.20
C VAL A 163 6.99 -8.92 -44.41
N ILE A 164 7.30 -10.03 -45.07
CA ILE A 164 7.76 -11.26 -44.39
C ILE A 164 9.05 -11.00 -43.59
N ARG A 165 10.00 -10.23 -44.12
CA ARG A 165 11.23 -9.88 -43.37
C ARG A 165 10.93 -8.99 -42.17
N GLU A 166 10.06 -7.99 -42.34
CA GLU A 166 9.65 -7.09 -41.25
C GLU A 166 8.92 -7.85 -40.14
N LEU A 167 7.97 -8.72 -40.49
CA LEU A 167 7.27 -9.58 -39.54
C LEU A 167 8.23 -10.53 -38.81
N LYS A 168 9.20 -11.10 -39.52
CA LYS A 168 10.23 -11.97 -38.93
C LYS A 168 11.09 -11.23 -37.92
N LEU A 169 11.45 -9.98 -38.21
CA LEU A 169 12.19 -9.13 -37.26
C LEU A 169 11.33 -8.76 -36.06
N GLY A 170 10.08 -8.33 -36.29
CA GLY A 170 9.13 -7.98 -35.23
C GLY A 170 8.85 -9.14 -34.28
N LEU A 171 8.72 -10.36 -34.81
CA LEU A 171 8.56 -11.57 -34.01
C LEU A 171 9.78 -11.83 -33.12
N LYS A 172 11.00 -11.64 -33.64
CA LYS A 172 12.23 -11.82 -32.87
C LYS A 172 12.30 -10.81 -31.72
N ILE A 173 12.01 -9.54 -31.99
CA ILE A 173 11.96 -8.47 -30.99
C ILE A 173 10.91 -8.77 -29.92
N ALA A 174 9.72 -9.25 -30.31
CA ALA A 174 8.66 -9.62 -29.38
C ALA A 174 9.07 -10.79 -28.46
N GLN A 175 9.71 -11.82 -29.01
CA GLN A 175 10.22 -12.95 -28.23
C GLN A 175 11.32 -12.53 -27.23
N ASP A 176 12.25 -11.66 -27.65
CA ASP A 176 13.29 -11.12 -26.75
C ASP A 176 12.66 -10.30 -25.62
N ARG A 177 11.64 -9.49 -25.93
CA ARG A 177 10.88 -8.73 -24.93
C ARG A 177 10.11 -9.63 -23.97
N GLU A 178 9.48 -10.69 -24.46
CA GLU A 178 8.76 -11.65 -23.61
C GLU A 178 9.71 -12.37 -22.65
N ARG A 179 10.90 -12.77 -23.12
CA ARG A 179 11.96 -13.31 -22.24
C ARG A 179 12.41 -12.31 -21.17
N ALA A 180 12.54 -11.03 -21.51
CA ALA A 180 12.87 -9.99 -20.54
C ALA A 180 11.74 -9.79 -19.50
N ASN A 181 10.48 -9.80 -19.95
CA ASN A 181 9.30 -9.67 -19.08
C ASN A 181 9.19 -10.82 -18.07
N VAL A 182 9.52 -12.07 -18.45
CA VAL A 182 9.53 -13.21 -17.53
C VAL A 182 10.47 -12.95 -16.34
N SER A 183 11.64 -12.37 -16.60
CA SER A 183 12.61 -12.03 -15.56
C SER A 183 12.11 -10.89 -14.66
N GLN A 184 11.46 -9.88 -15.23
CA GLN A 184 10.84 -8.80 -14.47
C GLN A 184 9.68 -9.31 -13.60
N LEU A 185 8.89 -10.25 -14.10
CA LEU A 185 7.76 -10.82 -13.37
C LEU A 185 8.24 -11.61 -12.13
N ALA A 186 9.32 -12.38 -12.25
CA ALA A 186 9.94 -13.04 -11.11
C ALA A 186 10.49 -12.03 -10.06
N ALA A 187 11.07 -10.92 -10.52
CA ALA A 187 11.53 -9.84 -9.62
C ALA A 187 10.35 -9.16 -8.91
N ALA A 188 9.26 -8.90 -9.64
CA ALA A 188 8.02 -8.33 -9.09
C ALA A 188 7.37 -9.27 -8.06
N GLU A 189 7.35 -10.57 -8.31
CA GLU A 189 6.86 -11.57 -7.36
C GLU A 189 7.68 -11.57 -6.06
N LYS A 190 9.02 -11.50 -6.17
CA LYS A 190 9.90 -11.39 -5.00
C LYS A 190 9.62 -10.13 -4.20
N LEU A 191 9.42 -8.99 -4.86
CA LEU A 191 9.05 -7.74 -4.21
C LEU A 191 7.67 -7.83 -3.54
N GLY A 192 6.70 -8.48 -4.18
CA GLY A 192 5.38 -8.74 -3.59
C GLY A 192 5.46 -9.56 -2.30
N ASN A 193 6.29 -10.61 -2.29
CA ASN A 193 6.52 -11.42 -1.09
C ASN A 193 7.22 -10.62 0.03
N GLN A 194 8.17 -9.74 -0.32
CA GLN A 194 8.80 -8.85 0.65
C GLN A 194 7.82 -7.83 1.22
N ALA A 195 6.96 -7.25 0.38
CA ALA A 195 5.92 -6.32 0.81
C ALA A 195 4.95 -6.98 1.79
N ALA A 196 4.47 -8.20 1.50
CA ALA A 196 3.61 -8.96 2.39
C ALA A 196 4.29 -9.26 3.75
N SER A 197 5.58 -9.62 3.74
CA SER A 197 6.36 -9.84 4.96
C SER A 197 6.52 -8.56 5.80
N LEU A 198 6.82 -7.44 5.15
CA LEU A 198 6.93 -6.14 5.83
C LEU A 198 5.59 -5.68 6.40
N GLU A 199 4.49 -5.91 5.69
CA GLU A 199 3.15 -5.58 6.18
C GLU A 199 2.80 -6.41 7.43
N ALA A 200 3.10 -7.71 7.43
CA ALA A 200 2.93 -8.56 8.61
C ALA A 200 3.75 -8.04 9.80
N ARG A 201 5.02 -7.68 9.59
CA ARG A 201 5.88 -7.11 10.64
C ARG A 201 5.34 -5.77 11.15
N ARG A 202 4.83 -4.91 10.27
CA ARG A 202 4.20 -3.64 10.66
C ARG A 202 2.97 -3.84 11.54
N ARG A 203 2.14 -4.86 11.26
CA ARG A 203 0.98 -5.19 12.11
C ARG A 203 1.40 -5.63 13.51
N VAL A 204 2.43 -6.47 13.62
CA VAL A 204 2.99 -6.91 14.92
C VAL A 204 3.47 -5.72 15.74
N VAL A 205 4.36 -4.90 15.16
CA VAL A 205 4.90 -3.70 15.83
C VAL A 205 3.79 -2.73 16.21
N SER A 206 2.75 -2.57 15.37
CA SER A 206 1.61 -1.73 15.69
C SER A 206 0.82 -2.24 16.91
N ASN A 207 0.69 -3.56 17.08
CA ASN A 207 0.00 -4.14 18.22
C ASN A 207 0.85 -4.04 19.49
N GLU A 208 2.15 -4.28 19.39
CA GLU A 208 3.10 -4.08 20.49
C GLU A 208 3.09 -2.61 20.96
N ARG A 209 3.10 -1.65 20.03
CA ARG A 209 2.98 -0.22 20.36
C ARG A 209 1.68 0.10 21.10
N LYS A 210 0.56 -0.50 20.69
CA LYS A 210 -0.73 -0.32 21.39
C LYS A 210 -0.67 -0.87 22.82
N SER A 211 -0.15 -2.08 23.00
CA SER A 211 0.01 -2.69 24.32
C SER A 211 0.96 -1.89 25.22
N ALA A 212 2.07 -1.39 24.66
CA ALA A 212 3.01 -0.54 25.40
C ALA A 212 2.36 0.78 25.85
N LEU A 213 1.54 1.42 25.01
CA LEU A 213 0.80 2.62 25.38
C LEU A 213 -0.20 2.37 26.51
N GLU A 214 -0.89 1.22 26.50
CA GLU A 214 -1.79 0.82 27.59
C GLU A 214 -1.01 0.64 28.90
N GLN A 215 0.17 0.02 28.87
CA GLN A 215 1.03 -0.12 30.04
C GLN A 215 1.54 1.23 30.56
N VAL A 216 1.94 2.14 29.67
CA VAL A 216 2.35 3.50 30.05
C VAL A 216 1.20 4.23 30.74
N SER A 217 -0.01 4.20 30.17
CA SER A 217 -1.18 4.84 30.77
C SER A 217 -1.50 4.28 32.16
N PHE A 218 -1.39 2.96 32.35
CA PHE A 218 -1.56 2.34 33.67
C PHE A 218 -0.50 2.81 34.68
N LEU A 219 0.78 2.88 34.26
CA LEU A 219 1.86 3.33 35.13
C LEU A 219 1.77 4.81 35.47
N GLU A 220 1.38 5.65 34.52
CA GLU A 220 1.12 7.08 34.75
C GLU A 220 0.03 7.28 35.82
N ALA A 221 -1.09 6.56 35.70
CA ALA A 221 -2.15 6.62 36.72
C ALA A 221 -1.66 6.17 38.10
N LYS A 222 -0.77 5.16 38.16
CA LYS A 222 -0.17 4.69 39.41
C LYS A 222 0.79 5.71 40.02
N VAL A 223 1.62 6.36 39.19
CA VAL A 223 2.51 7.44 39.64
C VAL A 223 1.69 8.60 40.19
N GLU A 224 0.67 9.04 39.46
CA GLU A 224 -0.21 10.13 39.88
C GLU A 224 -0.91 9.83 41.22
N SER A 225 -1.47 8.63 41.36
CA SER A 225 -2.09 8.21 42.63
C SER A 225 -1.06 8.15 43.77
N SER A 226 0.15 7.67 43.52
CA SER A 226 1.21 7.60 44.52
C SER A 226 1.70 8.98 44.94
N THR A 227 1.83 9.92 44.00
CA THR A 227 2.23 11.31 44.26
C THR A 227 1.17 12.02 45.10
N ASN A 228 -0.12 11.85 44.77
CA ASN A 228 -1.21 12.41 45.55
C ASN A 228 -1.23 11.87 46.98
N LYS A 229 -1.06 10.55 47.15
CA LYS A 229 -0.96 9.94 48.48
C LYS A 229 0.24 10.47 49.27
N PHE A 230 1.41 10.56 48.65
CA PHE A 230 2.61 11.10 49.30
C PHE A 230 2.41 12.55 49.74
N SER A 231 1.79 13.39 48.90
CA SER A 231 1.45 14.77 49.24
C SER A 231 0.49 14.86 50.43
N ASP A 232 -0.54 14.02 50.46
CA ASP A 232 -1.49 13.97 51.58
C ASP A 232 -0.83 13.49 52.87
N ASP A 233 0.01 12.45 52.81
CA ASP A 233 0.75 11.93 53.96
C ASP A 233 1.73 12.99 54.51
N LEU A 234 2.41 13.73 53.63
CA LEU A 234 3.30 14.84 54.02
C LEU A 234 2.53 15.97 54.71
N ARG A 235 1.37 16.39 54.16
CA ARG A 235 0.51 17.41 54.79
C ARG A 235 0.03 16.96 56.17
N ARG A 236 -0.37 15.69 56.30
CA ARG A 236 -0.81 15.13 57.59
C ARG A 236 0.32 15.09 58.61
N ALA A 237 1.49 14.57 58.25
CA ALA A 237 2.66 14.54 59.13
C ALA A 237 3.08 15.95 59.58
N THR A 238 3.03 16.92 58.67
CA THR A 238 3.30 18.33 58.97
C THR A 238 2.31 18.89 59.98
N TYR A 239 1.01 18.63 59.79
CA TYR A 239 -0.03 19.06 60.71
C TYR A 239 0.13 18.41 62.10
N ASP A 240 0.38 17.11 62.14
CA ASP A 240 0.56 16.37 63.40
C ASP A 240 1.78 16.88 64.17
N ALA A 241 2.89 17.18 63.48
CA ALA A 241 4.07 17.78 64.08
C ALA A 241 3.79 19.20 64.64
N LYS A 242 3.07 20.05 63.89
CA LYS A 242 2.64 21.38 64.37
C LYS A 242 1.77 21.27 65.60
N LYS A 243 0.83 20.32 65.60
CA LYS A 243 -0.06 20.08 66.73
C LYS A 243 0.72 19.63 67.96
N ALA A 244 1.61 18.65 67.82
CA ALA A 244 2.46 18.19 68.93
C ALA A 244 3.32 19.32 69.51
N LEU A 245 3.86 20.20 68.65
CA LEU A 245 4.60 21.37 69.09
C LEU A 245 3.69 22.33 69.88
N ALA A 246 2.49 22.63 69.38
CA ALA A 246 1.52 23.49 70.08
C ALA A 246 1.11 22.91 71.44
N ASP A 247 0.86 21.60 71.50
CA ASP A 247 0.52 20.89 72.73
C ASP A 247 1.68 20.98 73.75
N SER A 248 2.93 20.84 73.31
CA SER A 248 4.11 20.98 74.19
C SER A 248 4.28 22.41 74.74
N TYR A 249 4.02 23.44 73.92
CA TYR A 249 4.03 24.83 74.40
C TYR A 249 2.88 25.09 75.37
N LEU A 250 1.71 24.50 75.13
CA LEU A 250 0.57 24.61 76.04
C LEU A 250 0.91 24.03 77.41
N ASP A 251 1.57 22.87 77.48
CA ASP A 251 2.02 22.26 78.73
C ASP A 251 2.99 23.16 79.50
N VAL A 252 3.95 23.81 78.81
CA VAL A 252 4.87 24.79 79.42
C VAL A 252 4.10 25.98 79.99
N LEU A 253 3.11 26.51 79.25
CA LEU A 253 2.30 27.63 79.71
C LEU A 253 1.44 27.27 80.94
N VAL A 254 0.88 26.06 80.97
CA VAL A 254 0.13 25.54 82.11
C VAL A 254 1.04 25.42 83.34
N SER A 255 2.23 24.82 83.18
CA SER A 255 3.21 24.71 84.28
C SER A 255 3.67 26.08 84.79
N LEU A 256 3.90 27.04 83.89
CA LEU A 256 4.28 28.40 84.27
C LEU A 256 3.17 29.10 85.05
N LYS A 257 1.90 28.92 84.63
CA LYS A 257 0.74 29.45 85.34
C LYS A 257 0.65 28.91 86.77
N GLU A 258 0.80 27.60 86.95
CA GLU A 258 0.79 26.98 88.29
C GLU A 258 1.90 27.54 89.18
N LYS A 259 3.14 27.62 88.65
CA LYS A 259 4.28 28.21 89.38
C LYS A 259 4.04 29.68 89.75
N TRP A 260 3.42 30.45 88.86
CA TRP A 260 3.07 31.85 89.11
C TRP A 260 2.06 31.99 90.26
N GLU A 261 1.03 31.15 90.30
CA GLU A 261 0.07 31.14 91.41
C GLU A 261 0.73 30.74 92.73
N THR A 262 1.63 29.74 92.74
CA THR A 262 2.42 29.40 93.93
C THR A 262 3.30 30.58 94.37
N LYS A 263 3.93 31.28 93.41
CA LYS A 263 4.76 32.46 93.73
C LYS A 263 3.93 33.57 94.37
N LYS A 264 2.75 33.85 93.84
CA LYS A 264 1.82 34.84 94.40
C LYS A 264 1.46 34.51 95.85
N ALA A 265 1.05 33.28 96.11
CA ALA A 265 0.72 32.84 97.46
C ALA A 265 1.95 32.90 98.41
N THR A 266 3.15 32.57 97.90
CA THR A 266 4.39 32.67 98.67
C THR A 266 4.72 34.12 99.02
N THR A 267 4.58 35.04 98.07
CA THR A 267 4.82 36.47 98.32
C THR A 267 3.80 37.06 99.29
N ASP A 268 2.55 36.59 99.25
CA ASP A 268 1.51 36.98 100.21
C ASP A 268 1.85 36.48 101.62
N CYS A 269 2.26 35.21 101.77
CA CYS A 269 2.71 34.64 103.04
C CYS A 269 3.97 35.36 103.58
N GLU A 270 4.93 35.69 102.71
CA GLU A 270 6.13 36.45 103.07
C GLU A 270 5.79 37.87 103.56
N ALA A 271 4.80 38.51 102.94
CA ALA A 271 4.29 39.80 103.38
C ALA A 271 3.65 39.72 104.78
N CYS A 272 2.78 38.73 105.01
CA CYS A 272 2.18 38.46 106.32
C CYS A 272 3.24 38.18 107.41
N LEU A 273 4.27 37.38 107.09
CA LEU A 273 5.37 37.09 108.01
C LEU A 273 6.15 38.36 108.38
N ARG A 274 6.50 39.19 107.38
CA ARG A 274 7.18 40.48 107.60
C ARG A 274 6.34 41.41 108.48
N GLU A 275 5.03 41.45 108.26
CA GLU A 275 4.12 42.22 109.09
C GLU A 275 4.09 41.71 110.55
N VAL A 276 3.98 40.39 110.77
CA VAL A 276 4.01 39.79 112.12
C VAL A 276 5.32 40.09 112.83
N MET A 277 6.47 40.01 112.14
CA MET A 277 7.78 40.35 112.70
C MET A 277 7.85 41.83 113.11
N ALA A 278 7.41 42.74 112.25
CA ALA A 278 7.37 44.17 112.54
C ALA A 278 6.43 44.50 113.71
N ASN A 279 5.22 43.91 113.73
CA ASN A 279 4.26 44.06 114.81
C ASN A 279 4.80 43.53 116.15
N ARG A 280 5.52 42.40 116.12
CA ARG A 280 6.19 41.85 117.30
C ARG A 280 7.29 42.77 117.81
N ASP A 281 8.10 43.34 116.92
CA ASP A 281 9.20 44.22 117.31
C ASP A 281 8.68 45.56 117.85
N LEU A 282 7.61 46.11 117.27
CA LEU A 282 6.87 47.25 117.83
C LEU A 282 6.28 46.93 119.21
N LEU A 283 5.68 45.75 119.39
CA LEU A 283 5.12 45.34 120.69
C LEU A 283 6.20 45.21 121.76
N LYS A 284 7.39 44.68 121.42
CA LYS A 284 8.55 44.66 122.32
C LYS A 284 8.97 46.07 122.74
N GLU A 285 8.98 47.01 121.81
CA GLU A 285 9.30 48.43 122.10
C GLU A 285 8.27 49.06 123.04
N ILE A 286 6.97 48.83 122.81
CA ILE A 286 5.89 49.34 123.68
C ILE A 286 5.98 48.71 125.09
N MET A 287 6.25 47.41 125.20
CA MET A 287 6.37 46.71 126.49
C MET A 287 7.52 47.26 127.36
N ASN A 288 8.59 47.79 126.75
CA ASN A 288 9.66 48.48 127.48
C ASN A 288 9.19 49.77 128.18
N ASN A 289 8.04 50.32 127.81
CA ASN A 289 7.42 51.53 128.38
C ASN A 289 6.29 51.24 129.38
N ASN A 290 6.36 50.11 130.13
CA ASN A 290 5.46 49.71 131.22
C ASN A 290 4.06 49.13 130.84
N LEU A 291 3.88 48.57 129.64
CA LEU A 291 2.63 47.87 129.26
C LEU A 291 2.74 46.34 129.47
N LEU A 292 1.72 45.71 130.05
CA LEU A 292 1.62 44.24 130.19
C LEU A 292 0.88 43.64 128.98
N ALA A 293 1.63 43.16 127.98
CA ALA A 293 1.08 42.53 126.77
C ALA A 293 1.77 41.19 126.39
N SER A 294 2.26 40.47 127.39
CA SER A 294 3.03 39.22 127.22
C SER A 294 2.26 38.14 126.44
N ASP A 295 0.95 38.03 126.63
CA ASP A 295 0.10 37.04 125.95
C ASP A 295 0.00 37.33 124.45
N ASP A 296 -0.12 38.60 124.06
CA ASP A 296 -0.15 39.03 122.67
C ASP A 296 1.22 38.79 122.00
N LEU A 297 2.31 39.00 122.72
CA LEU A 297 3.66 38.72 122.24
C LEU A 297 3.88 37.22 122.00
N LEU A 298 3.35 36.37 122.89
CA LEU A 298 3.40 34.92 122.71
C LEU A 298 2.56 34.49 121.50
N ARG A 299 1.36 35.04 121.32
CA ARG A 299 0.51 34.79 120.15
C ARG A 299 1.19 35.19 118.84
N LEU A 300 1.89 36.33 118.81
CA LEU A 300 2.65 36.76 117.64
C LEU A 300 3.85 35.84 117.34
N ARG A 301 4.56 35.34 118.37
CA ARG A 301 5.62 34.34 118.16
C ARG A 301 5.08 33.04 117.56
N THR A 302 3.92 32.58 118.01
CA THR A 302 3.29 31.38 117.42
C THR A 302 2.96 31.61 115.95
N LYS A 303 2.36 32.75 115.60
CA LYS A 303 2.04 33.11 114.21
C LYS A 303 3.29 33.27 113.33
N GLU A 304 4.37 33.81 113.86
CA GLU A 304 5.64 33.91 113.15
C GLU A 304 6.18 32.52 112.78
N VAL A 305 6.15 31.57 113.72
CA VAL A 305 6.59 30.19 113.46
C VAL A 305 5.67 29.50 112.45
N GLU A 306 4.35 29.75 112.53
CA GLU A 306 3.35 29.23 111.61
C GLU A 306 3.60 29.73 110.17
N PHE A 307 3.64 31.06 109.96
CA PHE A 307 3.91 31.64 108.65
C PHE A 307 5.32 31.30 108.14
N GLY A 308 6.33 31.22 109.02
CA GLY A 308 7.66 30.78 108.64
C GLY A 308 7.71 29.32 108.15
N SER A 309 6.92 28.44 108.76
CA SER A 309 6.80 27.04 108.32
C SER A 309 6.02 26.91 107.02
N GLU A 310 4.94 27.67 106.86
CA GLU A 310 4.14 27.72 105.63
C GLU A 310 4.98 28.21 104.45
N LEU A 311 5.73 29.31 104.63
CA LEU A 311 6.63 29.85 103.61
C LEU A 311 7.74 28.85 103.21
N TYR A 312 8.29 28.11 104.17
CA TYR A 312 9.30 27.08 103.89
C TYR A 312 8.73 25.96 102.99
N VAL A 313 7.49 25.54 103.23
CA VAL A 313 6.82 24.51 102.42
C VAL A 313 6.48 25.02 101.01
N MET A 314 6.12 26.29 100.87
CA MET A 314 5.75 26.89 99.58
C MET A 314 6.93 27.22 98.66
N GLY A 315 8.17 26.91 99.08
CA GLY A 315 9.41 27.23 98.39
C GLY A 315 9.31 27.15 96.87
N VAL A 316 9.45 28.30 96.21
CA VAL A 316 9.25 28.42 94.76
C VAL A 316 10.56 28.16 94.04
N SER A 317 10.55 27.19 93.13
CA SER A 317 11.69 26.93 92.24
C SER A 317 11.90 28.10 91.25
N ASP A 318 13.15 28.38 90.88
CA ASP A 318 13.50 29.45 89.94
C ASP A 318 12.91 29.20 88.55
N PHE A 319 11.94 30.05 88.14
CA PHE A 319 11.21 29.95 86.87
C PHE A 319 11.70 30.95 85.81
N SER A 320 12.97 31.36 85.89
CA SER A 320 13.62 32.14 84.83
C SER A 320 13.48 31.47 83.46
N VAL A 321 13.26 32.27 82.40
CA VAL A 321 12.96 31.80 81.04
C VAL A 321 13.99 30.77 80.52
N GLY A 322 15.28 30.94 80.85
CA GLY A 322 16.34 30.01 80.44
C GLY A 322 16.34 28.64 81.13
N LYS A 323 15.49 28.43 82.14
CA LYS A 323 15.30 27.15 82.85
C LYS A 323 13.96 26.48 82.49
N LEU A 324 13.20 27.05 81.56
CA LEU A 324 12.00 26.43 81.04
C LEU A 324 12.39 25.34 80.04
N ASP A 325 11.74 24.18 80.13
CA ASP A 325 11.90 23.07 79.20
C ASP A 325 11.19 23.39 77.88
N LEU A 326 11.73 24.36 77.13
CA LEU A 326 11.16 24.76 75.85
C LEU A 326 11.37 23.66 74.80
N PRO A 327 10.33 23.34 74.01
CA PRO A 327 10.47 22.37 72.93
C PRO A 327 11.51 22.87 71.90
N GLN A 328 12.47 22.02 71.55
CA GLN A 328 13.46 22.33 70.52
C GLN A 328 12.81 22.35 69.14
N ILE A 329 12.83 23.50 68.49
CA ILE A 329 12.54 23.63 67.06
C ILE A 329 13.84 23.38 66.29
N SER A 330 13.90 22.27 65.54
CA SER A 330 15.00 22.04 64.61
C SER A 330 14.85 22.97 63.41
N GLU A 331 15.92 23.66 63.01
CA GLU A 331 15.93 24.53 61.82
C GLU A 331 15.82 23.76 60.50
N ASP A 332 15.94 22.43 60.50
CA ASP A 332 15.80 21.56 59.32
C ASP A 332 14.34 21.40 58.83
N LEU A 333 13.41 22.20 59.35
CA LEU A 333 12.03 22.22 58.90
C LEU A 333 11.94 22.91 57.52
N PRO A 334 11.39 22.25 56.49
CA PRO A 334 11.28 22.86 55.16
C PRO A 334 10.51 24.19 55.23
N GLU A 335 10.92 25.19 54.45
CA GLU A 335 10.32 26.54 54.44
C GLU A 335 8.80 26.57 54.20
N GLU A 336 8.23 25.48 53.64
CA GLU A 336 6.78 25.25 53.57
C GLU A 336 6.08 25.18 54.94
N PHE A 337 6.81 24.91 56.03
CA PHE A 337 6.25 24.87 57.37
C PHE A 337 5.75 26.24 57.85
N PHE A 338 6.38 27.32 57.38
CA PHE A 338 6.00 28.71 57.64
C PHE A 338 5.29 29.37 56.46
N ALA A 339 5.23 28.71 55.29
CA ALA A 339 4.48 29.21 54.15
C ALA A 339 3.00 29.33 54.50
N LYS A 340 2.45 30.51 54.22
CA LYS A 340 1.03 30.82 54.39
C LYS A 340 0.23 29.95 53.42
N VAL A 341 -0.85 29.33 53.90
CA VAL A 341 -1.81 28.55 53.08
C VAL A 341 -2.09 29.32 51.79
N PRO A 342 -1.81 28.75 50.59
CA PRO A 342 -2.22 29.37 49.35
C PRO A 342 -3.75 29.45 49.37
N SER A 343 -4.25 30.69 49.42
CA SER A 343 -5.66 30.99 49.21
C SER A 343 -6.07 30.39 47.87
N ALA A 344 -6.99 29.44 47.90
CA ALA A 344 -7.58 28.82 46.72
C ALA A 344 -8.38 29.86 45.92
N VAL A 345 -7.73 30.65 45.09
CA VAL A 345 -8.36 31.39 44.00
C VAL A 345 -7.36 31.48 42.84
N ASP A 346 -7.85 31.01 41.69
CA ASP A 346 -7.31 31.11 40.34
C ASP A 346 -6.11 30.22 39.96
N ASP A 347 -6.45 29.08 39.34
CA ASP A 347 -5.88 28.82 38.01
C ASP A 347 -6.91 28.16 37.08
N VAL A 348 -7.73 29.00 36.45
CA VAL A 348 -8.43 28.70 35.21
C VAL A 348 -7.53 29.16 34.07
N THR A 349 -6.65 28.30 33.56
CA THR A 349 -6.08 28.47 32.22
C THR A 349 -5.95 27.14 31.46
N LYS A 350 -7.03 26.80 30.76
CA LYS A 350 -7.07 26.29 29.37
C LYS A 350 -5.81 25.55 28.84
N CYS A 351 -5.83 24.23 28.90
CA CYS A 351 -5.12 23.40 27.91
C CYS A 351 -5.85 23.52 26.55
N SER A 352 -5.41 24.50 25.76
CA SER A 352 -5.83 24.65 24.36
C SER A 352 -5.07 23.61 23.53
N GLY A 353 -5.81 22.82 22.75
CA GLY A 353 -5.28 21.74 21.93
C GLY A 353 -4.22 22.20 20.94
N GLY A 354 -3.08 21.50 20.94
CA GLY A 354 -2.11 21.53 19.86
C GLY A 354 -2.65 20.72 18.68
N GLN A 355 -3.10 21.45 17.67
CA GLN A 355 -3.41 20.97 16.32
C GLN A 355 -2.07 20.59 15.65
N PHE A 356 -1.91 19.32 15.27
CA PHE A 356 -0.79 18.89 14.43
C PHE A 356 -1.03 19.41 13.02
N GLU A 357 -0.18 20.31 12.54
CA GLU A 357 -0.14 20.71 11.13
C GLU A 357 0.43 19.57 10.29
N ASP A 358 -0.33 19.19 9.26
CA ASP A 358 0.09 18.29 8.20
C ASP A 358 1.21 18.95 7.38
N GLY A 359 2.39 18.34 7.41
CA GLY A 359 3.51 18.71 6.55
C GLY A 359 3.22 18.36 5.10
N GLU A 360 2.87 19.38 4.33
CA GLU A 360 2.79 19.38 2.87
C GLU A 360 4.21 19.25 2.29
N PHE A 361 4.55 18.10 1.71
CA PHE A 361 5.80 17.91 0.98
C PHE A 361 5.64 18.45 -0.45
N GLY A 362 6.26 19.60 -0.72
CA GLY A 362 6.42 20.16 -2.05
C GLY A 362 7.24 19.25 -2.97
N ILE A 363 6.71 19.01 -4.16
CA ILE A 363 7.39 18.37 -5.28
C ILE A 363 8.34 19.39 -5.88
N GLY A 364 9.64 19.10 -5.86
CA GLY A 364 10.65 19.82 -6.65
C GLY A 364 10.74 19.23 -8.05
N GLU A 365 10.75 20.11 -9.04
CA GLU A 365 11.01 19.86 -10.47
C GLU A 365 12.37 19.20 -10.75
#